data_AF-A0A9P1EFV2-F1
#
_entry.id   AF-A0A9P1EFV2-F1
#
_cell.length_a   1.000
_cell.length_b   1.000
_cell.length_c   1.000
_cell.angle_alpha   90.00
_cell.angle_beta   90.00
_cell.angle_gamma   90.00
#
_symmetry.space_group_name_H-M   'P 1'
#
loop_
_entity.id
_entity.type
_entity.pdbx_description
1 polymer ?
#
loop_
_entity_poly.entity_id
_entity_poly.type
_entity_poly.pdbx_seq_one_letter_code
_entity_poly.pdbx_strand_id
1 'polypeptide(L)'
;MVNWAQLVDKDAEAAIVLFWKAINAGDRVDSALKDMAVVMKQQDRGEEAIEAIKSFRFLCSKQAQESLDNVLIDLYKSCGKLEEQIELLKEKLRMIYQGEAFNGKPTKTARSHGKKFQVTIKQETTRILGNLGWAYMQQMNYGAAEIVYHKAQDIDPDANKACNLCLCLIRQVKCKEARDVLEGVLTGKLSGSEDPKTVARAEELLLELKHLETAKCASVPVGASLEYAFVEGLDKMVNHWAPFRSRRLPIFEEISPQRDQLAC
;
A
#
# COMPACT_ATOMS: atom_id res chain seq x y z
N MET A 1 11.21 -34.66 -18.00
CA MET A 1 10.76 -33.63 -17.03
C MET A 1 11.09 -32.29 -17.68
N VAL A 2 10.12 -31.64 -18.32
CA VAL A 2 10.39 -30.40 -19.08
C VAL A 2 10.39 -29.23 -18.11
N ASN A 3 11.51 -28.48 -18.09
CA ASN A 3 11.66 -27.28 -17.30
C ASN A 3 11.11 -26.08 -18.10
N TRP A 4 9.87 -25.69 -17.78
CA TRP A 4 9.13 -24.64 -18.50
C TRP A 4 9.80 -23.26 -18.46
N ALA A 5 10.69 -23.02 -17.49
CA ALA A 5 11.41 -21.76 -17.35
C ALA A 5 12.40 -21.46 -18.49
N GLN A 6 12.84 -22.45 -19.27
CA GLN A 6 13.79 -22.26 -20.37
C GLN A 6 13.13 -22.15 -21.76
N LEU A 7 11.83 -22.46 -21.89
CA LEU A 7 11.14 -22.39 -23.18
C LEU A 7 10.52 -21.00 -23.46
N VAL A 8 10.21 -20.26 -22.39
CA VAL A 8 9.52 -18.95 -22.45
C VAL A 8 10.34 -17.86 -23.14
N ASP A 9 11.66 -18.01 -23.23
CA ASP A 9 12.56 -16.99 -23.78
C ASP A 9 12.71 -17.07 -25.33
N LYS A 10 12.14 -18.08 -25.99
CA LYS A 10 12.30 -18.29 -27.45
C LYS A 10 11.02 -18.14 -28.29
N ASP A 11 9.84 -18.25 -27.69
CA ASP A 11 8.56 -18.01 -28.39
C ASP A 11 7.45 -17.75 -27.36
N ALA A 12 7.33 -16.50 -26.92
CA ALA A 12 6.32 -16.09 -25.93
C ALA A 12 4.89 -16.32 -26.44
N GLU A 13 4.65 -16.19 -27.75
CA GLU A 13 3.35 -16.43 -28.35
C GLU A 13 2.99 -17.92 -28.35
N ALA A 14 3.93 -18.81 -28.71
CA ALA A 14 3.69 -20.25 -28.58
C ALA A 14 3.46 -20.66 -27.12
N ALA A 15 4.17 -20.05 -26.16
CA ALA A 15 3.94 -20.29 -24.74
C ALA A 15 2.51 -19.90 -24.32
N ILE A 16 2.04 -18.72 -24.72
CA ILE A 16 0.67 -18.26 -24.46
C ILE A 16 -0.36 -19.25 -25.05
N VAL A 17 -0.15 -19.71 -26.29
CA VAL A 17 -1.02 -20.73 -26.91
C VAL A 17 -1.05 -22.04 -26.11
N LEU A 18 0.09 -22.49 -25.59
CA LEU A 18 0.16 -23.70 -24.76
C LEU A 18 -0.57 -23.52 -23.42
N PHE A 19 -0.44 -22.36 -22.78
CA PHE A 19 -1.18 -22.08 -21.55
C PHE A 19 -2.70 -22.04 -21.79
N TRP A 20 -3.16 -21.43 -22.88
CA TRP A 20 -4.58 -21.46 -23.27
C TRP A 20 -5.11 -22.88 -23.43
N LYS A 21 -4.35 -23.75 -24.11
CA LYS A 21 -4.72 -25.16 -24.26
C LYS A 21 -4.81 -25.87 -22.91
N ALA A 22 -3.87 -25.62 -22.00
CA ALA A 22 -3.89 -26.21 -20.66
C ALA A 22 -5.10 -25.75 -19.84
N ILE A 23 -5.40 -24.45 -19.83
CA ILE A 23 -6.56 -23.87 -19.14
C ILE A 23 -7.86 -24.49 -19.66
N ASN A 24 -8.05 -24.53 -20.99
CA ASN A 24 -9.25 -25.08 -21.60
C ASN A 24 -9.40 -26.60 -21.39
N ALA A 25 -8.29 -27.33 -21.25
CA ALA A 25 -8.29 -28.75 -20.93
C ALA A 25 -8.41 -29.04 -19.42
N GLY A 26 -8.40 -28.01 -18.56
CA GLY A 26 -8.38 -28.17 -17.10
C GLY A 26 -7.04 -28.68 -16.53
N ASP A 27 -5.96 -28.70 -17.31
CA ASP A 27 -4.63 -29.14 -16.85
C ASP A 27 -3.93 -28.01 -16.09
N ARG A 28 -3.72 -28.21 -14.79
CA ARG A 28 -2.91 -27.32 -13.92
C ARG A 28 -3.30 -25.84 -14.08
N VAL A 29 -4.60 -25.56 -14.10
CA VAL A 29 -5.19 -24.23 -14.36
C VAL A 29 -4.57 -23.14 -13.48
N ASP A 30 -4.34 -23.42 -12.18
CA ASP A 30 -3.70 -22.50 -11.23
C ASP A 30 -2.36 -21.96 -11.72
N SER A 31 -1.46 -22.86 -12.15
CA SER A 31 -0.13 -22.49 -12.62
C SER A 31 -0.18 -21.93 -14.03
N ALA A 32 -0.98 -22.53 -14.92
CA ALA A 32 -1.10 -22.11 -16.31
C ALA A 32 -1.61 -20.67 -16.42
N LEU A 33 -2.68 -20.32 -15.69
CA LEU A 33 -3.26 -18.97 -15.72
C LEU A 33 -2.29 -17.92 -15.17
N LYS A 34 -1.64 -18.22 -14.04
CA LYS A 34 -0.68 -17.30 -13.42
C LYS A 34 0.55 -17.08 -14.29
N ASP A 35 1.14 -18.16 -14.83
CA ASP A 35 2.35 -18.07 -15.65
C ASP A 35 2.03 -17.41 -17.00
N MET A 36 0.86 -17.68 -17.60
CA MET A 36 0.36 -16.99 -18.79
C MET A 36 0.25 -15.49 -18.56
N ALA A 37 -0.36 -15.06 -17.45
CA ALA A 37 -0.50 -13.63 -17.15
C ALA A 37 0.86 -12.92 -16.98
N VAL A 38 1.86 -13.60 -16.41
CA VAL A 38 3.23 -13.07 -16.30
C VAL A 38 3.88 -12.91 -17.68
N VAL A 39 3.75 -13.92 -18.55
CA VAL A 39 4.28 -13.85 -19.92
C VAL A 39 3.59 -12.76 -20.74
N MET A 40 2.25 -12.67 -20.66
CA MET A 40 1.48 -11.62 -21.33
C MET A 40 1.90 -10.23 -20.86
N LYS A 41 2.15 -10.03 -19.56
CA LYS A 41 2.70 -8.77 -19.03
C LYS A 41 4.05 -8.41 -19.66
N GLN A 42 4.95 -9.39 -19.83
CA GLN A 42 6.26 -9.17 -20.44
C GLN A 42 6.18 -8.80 -21.93
N GLN A 43 5.10 -9.19 -22.60
CA GLN A 43 4.80 -8.85 -24.00
C GLN A 43 3.96 -7.58 -24.14
N ASP A 44 3.84 -6.75 -23.10
CA ASP A 44 3.00 -5.55 -23.06
C ASP A 44 1.49 -5.81 -23.27
N ARG A 45 1.05 -7.06 -23.08
CA ARG A 45 -0.35 -7.50 -23.19
C ARG A 45 -1.04 -7.56 -21.82
N GLY A 46 -0.79 -6.54 -21.01
CA GLY A 46 -1.26 -6.49 -19.61
C GLY A 46 -2.79 -6.47 -19.49
N GLU A 47 -3.48 -5.79 -20.41
CA GLU A 47 -4.95 -5.72 -20.41
C GLU A 47 -5.60 -7.08 -20.69
N GLU A 48 -5.10 -7.79 -21.70
CA GLU A 48 -5.55 -9.15 -22.02
C GLU A 48 -5.26 -10.11 -20.86
N ALA A 49 -4.12 -9.96 -20.17
CA ALA A 49 -3.81 -10.75 -18.99
C ALA A 49 -4.83 -10.53 -17.86
N ILE A 50 -5.24 -9.28 -17.63
CA ILE A 50 -6.29 -8.94 -16.65
C ILE A 50 -7.61 -9.62 -17.02
N GLU A 51 -8.01 -9.54 -18.29
CA GLU A 51 -9.24 -10.16 -18.77
C GLU A 51 -9.20 -11.69 -18.63
N ALA A 52 -8.08 -12.32 -18.96
CA ALA A 52 -7.88 -13.75 -18.76
C ALA A 52 -8.01 -14.13 -17.28
N ILE A 53 -7.35 -13.40 -16.36
CA ILE A 53 -7.50 -13.70 -14.92
C ILE A 53 -8.96 -13.53 -14.48
N LYS A 54 -9.62 -12.42 -14.84
CA LYS A 54 -11.04 -12.20 -14.49
C LYS A 54 -11.93 -13.32 -15.01
N SER A 55 -11.67 -13.80 -16.22
CA SER A 55 -12.46 -14.83 -16.89
C SER A 55 -12.22 -16.24 -16.37
N PHE A 56 -11.00 -16.58 -15.92
CA PHE A 56 -10.67 -17.97 -15.58
C PHE A 56 -10.35 -18.20 -14.11
N ARG A 57 -10.18 -17.15 -13.29
CA ARG A 57 -9.83 -17.33 -11.86
C ARG A 57 -10.84 -18.18 -11.09
N PHE A 58 -12.11 -18.23 -11.49
CA PHE A 58 -13.12 -19.05 -10.80
C PHE A 58 -12.84 -20.56 -10.91
N LEU A 59 -12.05 -20.99 -11.90
CA LEU A 59 -11.60 -22.37 -12.07
C LEU A 59 -10.40 -22.69 -11.18
N CYS A 60 -9.75 -21.68 -10.59
CA CYS A 60 -8.56 -21.85 -9.78
C CYS A 60 -8.88 -22.15 -8.32
N SER A 61 -7.96 -22.86 -7.66
CA SER A 61 -8.09 -23.17 -6.23
C SER A 61 -8.11 -21.91 -5.35
N LYS A 62 -8.69 -22.03 -4.14
CA LYS A 62 -8.66 -20.95 -3.13
C LYS A 62 -7.23 -20.48 -2.82
N GLN A 63 -6.27 -21.41 -2.80
CA GLN A 63 -4.87 -21.09 -2.53
C GLN A 63 -4.23 -20.27 -3.66
N ALA A 64 -4.64 -20.50 -4.91
CA ALA A 64 -4.15 -19.75 -6.06
C ALA A 64 -4.73 -18.33 -6.13
N GLN A 65 -5.92 -18.09 -5.58
CA GLN A 65 -6.56 -16.75 -5.58
C GLN A 65 -5.64 -15.67 -5.03
N GLU A 66 -4.95 -15.93 -3.92
CA GLU A 66 -4.04 -14.96 -3.32
C GLU A 66 -2.88 -14.60 -4.27
N SER A 67 -2.33 -15.61 -4.97
CA SER A 67 -1.26 -15.37 -5.95
C SER A 67 -1.76 -14.62 -7.17
N LEU A 68 -2.99 -14.91 -7.63
CA LEU A 68 -3.64 -14.20 -8.74
C LEU A 68 -3.95 -12.75 -8.35
N ASP A 69 -4.39 -12.47 -7.12
CA ASP A 69 -4.60 -11.10 -6.65
C ASP A 69 -3.30 -10.30 -6.67
N ASN A 70 -2.18 -10.89 -6.25
CA ASN A 70 -0.88 -10.22 -6.29
C ASN A 70 -0.46 -9.91 -7.74
N VAL A 71 -0.69 -10.84 -8.68
CA VAL A 71 -0.45 -10.60 -10.12
C VAL A 71 -1.39 -9.51 -10.65
N LEU A 72 -2.67 -9.50 -10.26
CA LEU A 72 -3.63 -8.47 -10.64
C LEU A 72 -3.23 -7.08 -10.14
N ILE A 73 -2.77 -6.95 -8.88
CA ILE A 73 -2.28 -5.68 -8.34
C ILE A 73 -1.12 -5.13 -9.19
N ASP A 74 -0.21 -6.02 -9.60
CA ASP A 74 0.93 -5.65 -10.45
C ASP A 74 0.50 -5.29 -11.88
N LEU A 75 -0.50 -5.98 -12.44
CA LEU A 75 -1.06 -5.69 -13.76
C LEU A 75 -1.84 -4.38 -13.78
N TYR A 76 -2.73 -4.16 -12.79
CA TYR A 76 -3.47 -2.92 -12.64
C TYR A 76 -2.54 -1.72 -12.52
N LYS A 77 -1.45 -1.87 -11.75
CA LYS A 77 -0.39 -0.87 -11.66
C LYS A 77 0.23 -0.55 -13.02
N SER A 78 0.63 -1.55 -13.81
CA SER A 78 1.25 -1.31 -15.12
C SER A 78 0.26 -0.78 -16.17
N CYS A 79 -1.02 -1.12 -16.06
CA CYS A 79 -2.06 -0.70 -17.01
C CYS A 79 -2.79 0.58 -16.58
N GLY A 80 -2.37 1.25 -15.50
CA GLY A 80 -3.01 2.48 -15.01
C GLY A 80 -4.43 2.30 -14.46
N LYS A 81 -4.84 1.06 -14.13
CA LYS A 81 -6.18 0.73 -13.59
C LYS A 81 -6.23 0.94 -12.07
N LEU A 82 -6.07 2.20 -11.65
CA LEU A 82 -5.89 2.56 -10.25
C LEU A 82 -7.13 2.24 -9.40
N GLU A 83 -8.33 2.41 -9.95
CA GLU A 83 -9.58 2.16 -9.24
C GLU A 83 -9.73 0.68 -8.89
N GLU A 84 -9.50 -0.23 -9.85
CA GLU A 84 -9.51 -1.67 -9.60
C GLU A 84 -8.39 -2.10 -8.65
N GLN A 85 -7.23 -1.45 -8.73
CA GLN A 85 -6.14 -1.70 -7.79
C GLN A 85 -6.56 -1.35 -6.35
N ILE A 86 -7.16 -0.17 -6.15
CA ILE A 86 -7.62 0.31 -4.84
C ILE A 86 -8.69 -0.61 -4.27
N GLU A 87 -9.69 -0.99 -5.07
CA GLU A 87 -10.76 -1.87 -4.60
C GLU A 87 -10.24 -3.26 -4.21
N LEU A 88 -9.33 -3.84 -5.01
CA LEU A 88 -8.71 -5.11 -4.65
C LEU A 88 -7.88 -4.99 -3.36
N LEU A 89 -7.09 -3.93 -3.19
CA LEU A 89 -6.29 -3.72 -1.98
C LEU A 89 -7.17 -3.57 -0.73
N LYS A 90 -8.28 -2.83 -0.82
CA LYS A 90 -9.27 -2.72 0.27
C LYS A 90 -9.89 -4.08 0.62
N GLU A 91 -10.25 -4.87 -0.38
CA GLU A 91 -10.79 -6.21 -0.16
C GLU A 91 -9.79 -7.10 0.57
N LYS A 92 -8.51 -7.07 0.18
CA LYS A 92 -7.48 -7.84 0.88
C LYS A 92 -7.31 -7.40 2.34
N LEU A 93 -7.41 -6.10 2.65
CA LEU A 93 -7.41 -5.62 4.03
C LEU A 93 -8.63 -6.14 4.81
N ARG A 94 -9.82 -6.14 4.20
CA ARG A 94 -11.04 -6.70 4.80
C ARG A 94 -10.88 -8.18 5.14
N MET A 95 -10.36 -8.98 4.20
CA MET A 95 -10.11 -10.41 4.41
C MET A 95 -9.09 -10.68 5.53
N ILE A 96 -8.08 -9.82 5.69
CA ILE A 96 -7.14 -9.93 6.83
C ILE A 96 -7.85 -9.61 8.14
N TYR A 97 -8.63 -8.53 8.18
CA TYR A 97 -9.37 -8.12 9.37
C TYR A 97 -10.39 -9.18 9.81
N GLN A 98 -11.08 -9.82 8.88
CA GLN A 98 -12.02 -10.92 9.13
C GLN A 98 -11.31 -12.25 9.49
N GLY A 99 -9.98 -12.32 9.39
CA GLY A 99 -9.20 -13.51 9.68
C GLY A 99 -9.19 -14.56 8.56
N GLU A 100 -9.87 -14.32 7.44
CA GLU A 100 -9.98 -15.23 6.31
C GLU A 100 -8.63 -15.44 5.61
N ALA A 101 -7.87 -14.35 5.42
CA ALA A 101 -6.58 -14.40 4.72
C ALA A 101 -5.50 -15.21 5.46
N PHE A 102 -5.67 -15.45 6.75
CA PHE A 102 -4.73 -16.19 7.61
C PHE A 102 -5.36 -17.39 8.30
N ASN A 103 -6.64 -17.70 8.04
CA ASN A 103 -7.42 -18.74 8.74
C ASN A 103 -7.32 -18.62 10.27
N GLY A 104 -7.40 -17.40 10.79
CA GLY A 104 -7.29 -17.09 12.22
C GLY A 104 -5.89 -17.28 12.83
N LYS A 105 -4.85 -17.59 12.03
CA LYS A 105 -3.47 -17.76 12.52
C LYS A 105 -2.69 -16.45 12.47
N PRO A 106 -1.69 -16.24 13.36
CA PRO A 106 -0.88 -15.02 13.33
C PRO A 106 0.08 -14.95 12.13
N THR A 107 0.40 -16.11 11.52
CA THR A 107 1.30 -16.22 10.38
C THR A 107 0.78 -17.21 9.34
N LYS A 108 1.20 -17.02 8.09
CA LYS A 108 0.97 -17.95 6.98
C LYS A 108 2.29 -18.27 6.28
N THR A 109 2.36 -19.43 5.63
CA THR A 109 3.54 -19.79 4.83
C THR A 109 3.37 -19.27 3.41
N ALA A 110 4.31 -18.46 2.96
CA ALA A 110 4.44 -18.01 1.59
C ALA A 110 5.60 -18.72 0.90
N ARG A 111 5.62 -18.69 -0.44
CA ARG A 111 6.75 -19.17 -1.25
C ARG A 111 7.20 -18.11 -2.23
N SER A 112 8.51 -17.93 -2.31
CA SER A 112 9.16 -17.10 -3.32
C SER A 112 10.39 -17.85 -3.83
N HIS A 113 10.54 -17.99 -5.14
CA HIS A 113 11.69 -18.65 -5.78
C HIS A 113 12.00 -20.05 -5.20
N GLY A 114 10.94 -20.83 -4.92
CA GLY A 114 11.04 -22.16 -4.32
C GLY A 114 11.29 -22.20 -2.81
N LYS A 115 11.67 -21.08 -2.19
CA LYS A 115 11.91 -20.98 -0.74
C LYS A 115 10.63 -20.68 0.01
N LYS A 116 10.38 -21.42 1.09
CA LYS A 116 9.27 -21.17 2.03
C LYS A 116 9.71 -20.17 3.08
N PHE A 117 8.82 -19.24 3.42
CA PHE A 117 9.01 -18.29 4.51
C PHE A 117 7.68 -18.02 5.21
N GLN A 118 7.74 -17.52 6.43
CA GLN A 118 6.55 -17.11 7.16
C GLN A 118 6.28 -15.62 6.95
N VAL A 119 5.02 -15.30 6.70
CA VAL A 119 4.52 -13.93 6.63
C VAL A 119 3.58 -13.74 7.81
N THR A 120 3.79 -12.67 8.58
CA THR A 120 2.92 -12.29 9.70
C THR A 120 1.75 -11.44 9.21
N ILE A 121 0.64 -11.41 9.97
CA ILE A 121 -0.47 -10.45 9.74
C ILE A 121 0.07 -9.03 9.66
N LYS A 122 0.99 -8.67 10.58
CA LYS A 122 1.63 -7.36 10.66
C LYS A 122 2.30 -6.98 9.34
N GLN A 123 3.20 -7.84 8.84
CA GLN A 123 3.94 -7.60 7.59
C GLN A 123 3.03 -7.50 6.37
N GLU A 124 2.04 -8.38 6.26
CA GLU A 124 1.13 -8.38 5.12
C GLU A 124 0.22 -7.14 5.11
N THR A 125 -0.28 -6.75 6.29
CA THR A 125 -1.12 -5.55 6.44
C THR A 125 -0.35 -4.30 6.04
N THR A 126 0.88 -4.12 6.52
CA THR A 126 1.66 -2.93 6.20
C THR A 126 2.11 -2.89 4.75
N ARG A 127 2.38 -4.04 4.13
CA ARG A 127 2.62 -4.15 2.69
C ARG A 127 1.41 -3.69 1.87
N ILE A 128 0.21 -4.16 2.22
CA ILE A 128 -1.02 -3.80 1.50
C ILE A 128 -1.37 -2.32 1.71
N LEU A 129 -1.21 -1.80 2.94
CA LEU A 129 -1.37 -0.37 3.21
C LEU A 129 -0.38 0.47 2.40
N GLY A 130 0.89 0.07 2.31
CA GLY A 130 1.88 0.78 1.48
C GLY A 130 1.47 0.85 0.00
N ASN A 131 0.99 -0.27 -0.55
CA ASN A 131 0.48 -0.30 -1.93
C ASN A 131 -0.78 0.57 -2.12
N LEU A 132 -1.67 0.58 -1.13
CA LEU A 132 -2.89 1.39 -1.16
C LEU A 132 -2.59 2.88 -1.07
N GLY A 133 -1.65 3.26 -0.20
CA GLY A 133 -1.13 4.62 -0.10
C GLY A 133 -0.52 5.07 -1.42
N TRP A 134 0.30 4.22 -2.06
CA TRP A 134 0.86 4.52 -3.38
C TRP A 134 -0.22 4.75 -4.44
N ALA A 135 -1.25 3.89 -4.49
CA ALA A 135 -2.35 4.04 -5.44
C ALA A 135 -3.13 5.36 -5.24
N TYR A 136 -3.40 5.74 -3.99
CA TYR A 136 -4.02 7.04 -3.70
C TYR A 136 -3.15 8.24 -4.10
N MET A 137 -1.81 8.13 -3.94
CA MET A 137 -0.91 9.18 -4.43
C MET A 137 -0.96 9.33 -5.95
N GLN A 138 -1.11 8.22 -6.70
CA GLN A 138 -1.25 8.29 -8.15
C GLN A 138 -2.55 8.99 -8.58
N GLN A 139 -3.62 8.87 -7.78
CA GLN A 139 -4.87 9.63 -7.97
C GLN A 139 -4.80 11.08 -7.47
N MET A 140 -3.64 11.56 -7.03
CA MET A 140 -3.48 12.87 -6.35
C MET A 140 -4.33 13.02 -5.07
N ASN A 141 -4.85 11.91 -4.52
CA ASN A 141 -5.61 11.89 -3.28
C ASN A 141 -4.67 11.77 -2.08
N TYR A 142 -3.91 12.83 -1.83
CA TYR A 142 -2.89 12.85 -0.78
C TYR A 142 -3.48 12.73 0.63
N GLY A 143 -4.73 13.17 0.85
CA GLY A 143 -5.41 13.01 2.14
C GLY A 143 -5.71 11.54 2.47
N ALA A 144 -6.23 10.77 1.51
CA ALA A 144 -6.43 9.34 1.71
C ALA A 144 -5.09 8.59 1.84
N ALA A 145 -4.08 8.97 1.05
CA ALA A 145 -2.74 8.39 1.15
C ALA A 145 -2.11 8.64 2.53
N GLU A 146 -2.20 9.86 3.06
CA GLU A 146 -1.72 10.23 4.40
C GLU A 146 -2.31 9.30 5.46
N ILE A 147 -3.64 9.13 5.49
CA ILE A 147 -4.31 8.26 6.48
C ILE A 147 -3.77 6.83 6.42
N VAL A 148 -3.61 6.30 5.21
CA VAL A 148 -3.13 4.92 5.00
C VAL A 148 -1.66 4.78 5.41
N TYR A 149 -0.80 5.74 5.08
CA TYR A 149 0.61 5.71 5.48
C TYR A 149 0.81 5.91 6.97
N HIS A 150 0.02 6.77 7.63
CA HIS A 150 0.00 6.84 9.10
C HIS A 150 -0.34 5.48 9.69
N LYS A 151 -1.40 4.83 9.19
CA LYS A 151 -1.77 3.50 9.69
C LYS A 151 -0.67 2.47 9.47
N ALA A 152 0.04 2.52 8.34
CA ALA A 152 1.16 1.64 8.07
C ALA A 152 2.33 1.90 9.03
N GLN A 153 2.62 3.17 9.33
CA GLN A 153 3.65 3.60 10.26
C GLN A 153 3.33 3.18 11.71
N ASP A 154 2.06 3.26 12.13
CA ASP A 154 1.63 2.84 13.47
C ASP A 154 1.84 1.34 13.72
N ILE A 155 1.65 0.53 12.69
CA ILE A 155 1.74 -0.93 12.78
C ILE A 155 3.20 -1.38 12.73
N ASP A 156 3.95 -0.91 11.74
CA ASP A 156 5.36 -1.26 11.54
C ASP A 156 6.14 -0.05 11.03
N PRO A 157 6.67 0.78 11.95
CA PRO A 157 7.39 1.99 11.58
C PRO A 157 8.64 1.65 10.76
N ASP A 158 8.79 2.28 9.59
CA ASP A 158 10.04 2.26 8.84
C ASP A 158 10.30 3.59 8.13
N ALA A 159 11.55 3.78 7.73
CA ALA A 159 12.00 5.03 7.14
C ALA A 159 11.41 5.29 5.74
N ASN A 160 11.19 4.25 4.93
CA ASN A 160 10.60 4.38 3.59
C ASN A 160 9.10 4.77 3.68
N LYS A 161 8.34 4.15 4.59
CA LYS A 161 6.95 4.56 4.89
C LYS A 161 6.90 6.00 5.40
N ALA A 162 7.81 6.39 6.29
CA ALA A 162 7.91 7.77 6.76
C ALA A 162 8.22 8.76 5.63
N CYS A 163 9.12 8.43 4.70
CA CYS A 163 9.37 9.25 3.51
C CYS A 163 8.11 9.39 2.62
N ASN A 164 7.35 8.31 2.42
CA ASN A 164 6.11 8.37 1.65
C ASN A 164 5.02 9.20 2.35
N LEU A 165 4.91 9.09 3.67
CA LEU A 165 4.04 9.93 4.49
C LEU A 165 4.44 11.41 4.39
N CYS A 166 5.73 11.71 4.52
CA CYS A 166 6.27 13.06 4.38
C CYS A 166 5.93 13.67 3.02
N LEU A 167 6.06 12.90 1.93
CA LEU A 167 5.64 13.36 0.60
C LEU A 167 4.14 13.72 0.56
N CYS A 168 3.27 12.93 1.19
CA CYS A 168 1.83 13.25 1.24
C CYS A 168 1.55 14.54 2.03
N LEU A 169 2.28 14.78 3.11
CA LEU A 169 2.16 15.99 3.93
C LEU A 169 2.67 17.24 3.19
N ILE A 170 3.81 17.12 2.49
CA ILE A 170 4.38 18.17 1.63
C ILE A 170 3.38 18.60 0.55
N ARG A 171 2.74 17.63 -0.13
CA ARG A 171 1.74 17.90 -1.18
C ARG A 171 0.47 18.58 -0.65
N GLN A 172 0.21 18.44 0.64
CA GLN A 172 -0.88 19.12 1.35
C GLN A 172 -0.43 20.39 2.09
N VAL A 173 0.82 20.83 1.92
CA VAL A 173 1.39 22.02 2.55
C VAL A 173 1.38 21.96 4.09
N LYS A 174 1.38 20.76 4.67
CA LYS A 174 1.48 20.49 6.11
C LYS A 174 2.94 20.47 6.56
N CYS A 175 3.64 21.60 6.41
CA CYS A 175 5.10 21.66 6.55
C CYS A 175 5.64 21.23 7.92
N LYS A 176 4.92 21.58 9.01
CA LYS A 176 5.35 21.23 10.38
C LYS A 176 5.35 19.71 10.59
N GLU A 177 4.23 19.07 10.27
CA GLU A 177 4.09 17.61 10.38
C GLU A 177 5.08 16.87 9.46
N ALA A 178 5.28 17.37 8.23
CA ALA A 178 6.26 16.82 7.30
C ALA A 178 7.69 16.86 7.88
N ARG A 179 8.07 17.97 8.53
CA ARG A 179 9.37 18.10 9.21
C ARG A 179 9.52 17.09 10.33
N ASP A 180 8.51 16.99 11.20
CA ASP A 180 8.54 16.12 12.37
C ASP A 180 8.72 14.64 11.96
N VAL A 181 8.03 14.22 10.89
CA VAL A 181 8.18 12.87 10.32
C VAL A 181 9.60 12.66 9.76
N LEU A 182 10.13 13.65 9.04
CA LEU A 182 11.43 13.56 8.38
C LEU A 182 12.60 13.56 9.37
N GLU A 183 12.48 14.30 10.48
CA GLU A 183 13.47 14.29 11.56
C GLU A 183 13.64 12.88 12.14
N GLY A 184 12.56 12.12 12.29
CA GLY A 184 12.62 10.71 12.73
C GLY A 184 13.46 9.83 11.79
N VAL A 185 13.40 10.08 10.47
CA VAL A 185 14.21 9.38 9.48
C VAL A 185 15.68 9.79 9.59
N LEU A 186 15.95 11.10 9.58
CA LEU A 186 17.31 11.68 9.56
C LEU A 186 18.09 11.43 10.86
N THR A 187 17.39 11.32 11.99
CA THR A 187 18.01 11.00 13.29
C THR A 187 18.25 9.50 13.49
N GLY A 188 17.96 8.66 12.48
CA GLY A 188 18.21 7.22 12.54
C GLY A 188 17.27 6.44 13.47
N LYS A 189 16.14 7.03 13.90
CA LYS A 189 15.21 6.40 14.85
C LYS A 189 14.36 5.28 14.23
N LEU A 190 14.25 5.25 12.91
CA LEU A 190 13.42 4.30 12.18
C LEU A 190 14.26 3.20 11.54
N SER A 191 13.71 1.99 11.48
CA SER A 191 14.35 0.91 10.76
C SER A 191 14.49 1.26 9.28
N GLY A 192 15.66 0.99 8.71
CA GLY A 192 15.98 1.31 7.32
C GLY A 192 16.48 2.74 7.09
N SER A 193 16.62 3.57 8.13
CA SER A 193 17.18 4.91 8.01
C SER A 193 18.62 4.94 7.48
N GLU A 194 19.38 3.86 7.64
CA GLU A 194 20.77 3.76 7.15
C GLU A 194 20.87 3.40 5.66
N ASP A 195 19.77 3.01 5.02
CA ASP A 195 19.78 2.66 3.60
C ASP A 195 20.06 3.91 2.74
N PRO A 196 21.09 3.90 1.88
CA PRO A 196 21.49 5.08 1.10
C PRO A 196 20.37 5.67 0.23
N LYS A 197 19.46 4.83 -0.29
CA LYS A 197 18.33 5.31 -1.10
C LYS A 197 17.31 6.04 -0.24
N THR A 198 17.08 5.54 0.98
CA THR A 198 16.18 6.15 1.94
C THR A 198 16.73 7.48 2.45
N VAL A 199 18.03 7.56 2.73
CA VAL A 199 18.72 8.82 3.09
C VAL A 199 18.60 9.84 1.96
N ALA A 200 18.98 9.45 0.73
CA ALA A 200 18.87 10.34 -0.43
C ALA A 200 17.43 10.84 -0.62
N ARG A 201 16.44 9.95 -0.45
CA ARG A 201 15.03 10.32 -0.54
C ARG A 201 14.61 11.30 0.56
N ALA A 202 15.10 11.11 1.78
CA ALA A 202 14.81 12.01 2.89
C ALA A 202 15.42 13.41 2.65
N GLU A 203 16.64 13.48 2.13
CA GLU A 203 17.30 14.74 1.78
C GLU A 203 16.56 15.50 0.66
N GLU A 204 16.10 14.80 -0.38
CA GLU A 204 15.25 15.39 -1.44
C GLU A 204 13.98 16.02 -0.86
N LEU A 205 13.29 15.29 0.02
CA LEU A 205 12.07 15.78 0.66
C LEU A 205 12.34 16.97 1.58
N LEU A 206 13.50 17.00 2.25
CA LEU A 206 13.91 18.13 3.08
C LEU A 206 14.14 19.39 2.24
N LEU A 207 14.74 19.24 1.06
CA LEU A 207 14.93 20.35 0.11
C LEU A 207 13.58 20.88 -0.40
N GLU A 208 12.67 19.98 -0.82
CA GLU A 208 11.33 20.36 -1.26
C GLU A 208 10.55 21.11 -0.16
N LEU A 209 10.64 20.62 1.07
CA LEU A 209 10.02 21.25 2.24
C LEU A 209 10.57 22.66 2.50
N LYS A 210 11.90 22.85 2.47
CA LYS A 210 12.54 24.17 2.64
C LYS A 210 12.12 25.16 1.56
N HIS A 211 11.96 24.70 0.32
CA HIS A 211 11.48 25.54 -0.77
C HIS A 211 10.02 25.99 -0.54
N LEU A 212 9.15 25.10 -0.08
CA LEU A 212 7.77 25.47 0.25
C LEU A 212 7.69 26.47 1.40
N GLU A 213 8.53 26.33 2.41
CA GLU A 213 8.55 27.22 3.57
C GLU A 213 9.05 28.63 3.21
N THR A 214 10.08 28.72 2.38
CA THR A 214 10.57 30.01 1.87
C THR A 214 9.54 30.70 0.98
N ALA A 215 8.83 29.97 0.11
CA ALA A 215 7.73 30.51 -0.69
C ALA A 215 6.54 30.97 0.18
N LYS A 216 6.22 30.24 1.25
CA LYS A 216 5.18 30.61 2.21
C LYS A 216 5.55 31.89 2.97
N CYS A 217 6.78 32.02 3.45
CA CYS A 217 7.23 33.24 4.12
C CYS A 217 7.25 34.47 3.20
N ALA A 218 7.57 34.30 1.91
CA ALA A 218 7.58 35.39 0.95
C ALA A 218 6.18 35.92 0.56
N SER A 219 5.12 35.15 0.82
CA SER A 219 3.73 35.51 0.48
C SER A 219 2.93 36.11 1.65
N VAL A 220 3.52 36.20 2.86
CA VAL A 220 2.87 36.83 4.01
C VAL A 220 3.04 38.36 3.93
N PRO A 221 1.95 39.15 3.81
CA PRO A 221 2.05 40.60 3.92
C PRO A 221 2.51 40.96 5.34
N VAL A 222 3.34 41.98 5.46
CA VAL A 222 4.00 42.45 6.70
C VAL A 222 3.03 42.71 7.89
N GLY A 223 1.71 42.78 7.66
CA GLY A 223 0.68 42.92 8.71
C GLY A 223 0.12 41.63 9.34
N ALA A 224 0.34 40.44 8.77
CA ALA A 224 -0.29 39.20 9.25
C ALA A 224 0.44 38.52 10.43
N SER A 225 1.63 39.00 10.80
CA SER A 225 2.45 38.46 11.90
C SER A 225 1.75 38.57 13.27
N LEU A 226 0.97 39.64 13.49
CA LEU A 226 0.28 39.88 14.76
C LEU A 226 -0.98 39.00 14.92
N GLU A 227 -1.72 38.78 13.83
CA GLU A 227 -2.88 37.88 13.82
C GLU A 227 -2.47 36.42 13.97
N TYR A 228 -1.35 36.00 13.35
CA TYR A 228 -0.83 34.64 13.50
C TYR A 228 -0.38 34.35 14.94
N ALA A 229 0.28 35.31 15.60
CA ALA A 229 0.65 35.21 17.01
C ALA A 229 -0.59 35.16 17.94
N PHE A 230 -1.67 35.86 17.59
CA PHE A 230 -2.93 35.81 18.32
C PHE A 230 -3.65 34.47 18.16
N VAL A 231 -3.71 33.93 16.94
CA VAL A 231 -4.30 32.62 16.65
C VAL A 231 -3.50 31.49 17.30
N GLU A 232 -2.16 31.55 17.30
CA GLU A 232 -1.31 30.59 18.00
C GLU A 232 -1.48 30.66 19.52
N GLY A 233 -1.74 31.85 20.07
CA GLY A 233 -2.11 32.05 21.48
C GLY A 233 -3.44 31.39 21.83
N LEU A 234 -4.44 31.49 20.95
CA LEU A 234 -5.74 30.85 21.12
C LEU A 234 -5.67 29.32 21.04
N ASP A 235 -4.88 28.78 20.11
CA ASP A 235 -4.70 27.33 19.95
C ASP A 235 -4.00 26.70 21.16
N LYS A 236 -3.04 27.42 21.77
CA LYS A 236 -2.41 27.02 23.04
C LYS A 236 -3.39 27.05 24.21
N MET A 237 -4.34 27.98 24.23
CA MET A 237 -5.41 28.03 25.24
C MET A 237 -6.42 26.89 25.09
N VAL A 238 -6.82 26.56 23.86
CA VAL A 238 -7.77 25.46 23.57
C VAL A 238 -7.17 24.10 23.92
N ASN A 239 -5.88 23.90 23.64
CA ASN A 239 -5.17 22.67 23.99
C ASN A 239 -4.95 22.48 25.49
N HIS A 240 -4.96 23.56 26.29
CA HIS A 240 -4.96 23.46 27.76
C HIS A 240 -6.33 23.11 28.35
N TRP A 241 -7.43 23.34 27.61
CA TRP A 241 -8.80 23.19 28.11
C TRP A 241 -9.51 21.91 27.67
N ALA A 242 -8.95 21.12 26.74
CA ALA A 242 -9.58 19.91 26.24
C ALA A 242 -8.80 18.64 26.66
N PRO A 243 -9.24 17.88 27.68
CA PRO A 243 -8.72 16.53 27.89
C PRO A 243 -9.25 15.62 26.77
N PHE A 244 -8.31 15.01 26.05
CA PHE A 244 -8.45 13.94 25.05
C PHE A 244 -9.88 13.39 24.85
N ARG A 245 -10.54 13.83 23.77
CA ARG A 245 -11.62 13.05 23.16
C ARG A 245 -11.05 12.30 21.96
N SER A 246 -10.88 10.99 22.11
CA SER A 246 -10.65 10.10 20.97
C SER A 246 -11.89 10.15 20.07
N ARG A 247 -11.77 10.82 18.93
CA ARG A 247 -12.78 10.70 17.87
C ARG A 247 -12.60 9.33 17.23
N ARG A 248 -13.44 8.37 17.61
CA ARG A 248 -13.70 7.20 16.77
C ARG A 248 -14.18 7.69 15.40
N LEU A 249 -13.67 7.08 14.35
CA LEU A 249 -14.04 7.40 12.97
C LEU A 249 -15.39 6.73 12.62
N PRO A 250 -16.28 7.40 11.85
CA PRO A 250 -17.62 6.89 11.48
C PRO A 250 -17.63 5.55 10.72
N ILE A 251 -16.50 5.13 10.15
CA ILE A 251 -16.36 3.83 9.46
C ILE A 251 -16.55 2.65 10.44
N PHE A 252 -16.44 2.89 11.76
CA PHE A 252 -16.63 1.89 12.81
C PHE A 252 -18.00 1.97 13.50
N GLU A 253 -18.93 2.82 13.05
CA GLU A 253 -20.28 2.92 13.65
C GLU A 253 -21.25 1.83 13.13
N GLU A 254 -20.98 1.21 11.99
CA GLU A 254 -21.81 0.10 11.46
C GLU A 254 -21.45 -1.29 12.01
N ILE A 255 -20.50 -1.38 12.93
CA ILE A 255 -20.11 -2.65 13.56
C ILE A 255 -20.31 -2.53 15.08
N SER A 256 -21.57 -2.58 15.51
CA SER A 256 -21.89 -2.76 16.93
C SER A 256 -21.43 -4.15 17.41
N PRO A 257 -20.83 -4.26 18.61
CA PRO A 257 -20.47 -5.54 19.20
C PRO A 257 -21.70 -6.17 19.87
N GLN A 258 -22.32 -7.17 19.25
CA GLN A 258 -23.10 -8.17 19.98
C GLN A 258 -22.17 -9.29 20.47
N ARG A 259 -21.25 -8.97 21.37
CA ARG A 259 -20.53 -9.96 22.17
C ARG A 259 -20.13 -9.38 23.52
N ASP A 260 -21.14 -8.97 24.29
CA ASP A 260 -21.07 -8.99 25.74
C ASP A 260 -22.28 -9.79 26.25
N GLN A 261 -22.15 -11.11 26.13
CA GLN A 261 -22.84 -12.10 26.95
C GLN A 261 -22.12 -13.41 26.70
N LEU A 262 -21.21 -13.74 27.61
CA LEU A 262 -20.96 -15.07 28.17
C LEU A 262 -19.69 -14.97 29.03
N ALA A 263 -19.86 -14.31 30.18
CA ALA A 263 -19.12 -14.65 31.37
C ALA A 263 -19.92 -15.73 32.10
N CYS A 264 -19.40 -16.96 32.07
CA CYS A 264 -19.43 -18.01 33.10
C CYS A 264 -18.71 -19.23 32.54
#